data_AF-A0A6P0XVJ9-F1
#
_entry.id   AF-A0A6P0XVJ9-F1
#
_cell.length_a   1.000
_cell.length_b   1.000
_cell.length_c   1.000
_cell.angle_alpha   90.00
_cell.angle_beta   90.00
_cell.angle_gamma   90.00
#
_symmetry.space_group_name_H-M   'P 1'
#
loop_
_entity.id
_entity.type
_entity.pdbx_description
1 polymer ?
#
loop_
_entity_poly.entity_id
_entity_poly.type
_entity_poly.pdbx_seq_one_letter_code
_entity_poly.pdbx_strand_id
1 'polypeptide(L)' 'DNLIFAGDWVKMPFPCGLMERAVSSGLLAANEIFEREGLQKRKLLSVNPEGILKI' A
#
# COMPACT_ATOMS: atom_id res chain seq x y z
N ASP A 1 13.91 -13.20 4.38
CA ASP A 1 14.29 -11.79 4.56
C ASP A 1 13.25 -11.02 5.35
N ASN A 2 13.62 -10.40 6.47
CA ASN A 2 12.71 -9.73 7.43
C ASN A 2 12.72 -8.19 7.37
N LEU A 3 13.12 -7.61 6.24
CA LEU A 3 13.14 -6.17 6.04
C LEU A 3 12.06 -5.76 5.03
N ILE A 4 11.22 -4.79 5.39
CA ILE A 4 10.15 -4.25 4.54
C ILE A 4 10.22 -2.72 4.62
N PHE A 5 10.09 -2.04 3.49
CA PHE A 5 10.15 -0.57 3.41
C PHE A 5 8.76 0.06 3.35
N ALA A 6 8.60 1.19 4.04
CA ALA A 6 7.41 2.03 4.00
C ALA A 6 7.81 3.51 4.07
N GLY A 7 6.94 4.38 3.58
CA GLY A 7 7.16 5.82 3.51
C GLY A 7 6.54 6.46 2.26
N ASP A 8 6.52 7.78 2.23
CA ASP A 8 6.04 8.60 1.11
C ASP A 8 6.99 8.61 -0.11
N TRP A 9 8.21 8.10 0.05
CA TRP A 9 9.14 7.89 -1.05
C TRP A 9 8.93 6.56 -1.78
N VAL A 10 8.16 5.62 -1.20
CA VAL A 10 7.95 4.28 -1.77
C VAL A 10 6.90 4.32 -2.88
N LYS A 11 7.18 3.61 -3.99
CA LYS A 11 6.24 3.47 -5.12
C LYS A 11 5.03 2.64 -4.68
N MET A 12 3.83 3.17 -4.90
CA MET A 12 2.58 2.51 -4.54
C MET A 12 1.85 1.93 -5.77
N PRO A 13 1.07 0.84 -5.60
CA PRO A 13 0.32 0.21 -6.68
C PRO A 13 -1.01 0.92 -7.00
N PHE A 14 -1.31 2.03 -6.33
CA PHE A 14 -2.51 2.84 -6.52
C PHE A 14 -2.17 4.33 -6.39
N PRO A 15 -3.01 5.23 -6.94
CA PRO A 15 -2.78 6.65 -6.84
C PRO A 15 -2.86 7.11 -5.38
N CYS A 16 -1.78 7.67 -4.86
CA CYS A 16 -1.72 8.32 -3.55
C CYS A 16 -0.51 9.28 -3.46
N GLY A 17 -0.59 10.24 -2.54
CA GLY A 17 0.44 11.25 -2.33
C GLY A 17 0.72 11.55 -0.86
N LEU A 18 1.94 12.05 -0.58
CA LEU A 18 2.35 12.60 0.72
C LEU A 18 1.94 11.71 1.91
N MET A 19 1.15 12.26 2.84
CA MET A 19 0.70 11.59 4.06
C MET A 19 -0.10 10.30 3.77
N GLU A 20 -0.94 10.30 2.74
CA GLU A 20 -1.71 9.10 2.35
C GLU A 20 -0.76 7.98 1.92
N ARG A 21 0.31 8.32 1.20
CA ARG A 21 1.31 7.36 0.75
C ARG A 21 2.13 6.80 1.92
N ALA A 22 2.57 7.65 2.85
CA ALA A 22 3.27 7.20 4.05
C ALA A 22 2.41 6.24 4.89
N VAL A 23 1.13 6.57 5.10
CA VAL A 23 0.20 5.71 5.86
C VAL A 23 -0.10 4.42 5.11
N SER A 24 -0.47 4.53 3.83
CA SER A 24 -0.86 3.38 3.02
C SER A 24 0.27 2.38 2.82
N SER A 25 1.50 2.85 2.59
CA SER A 25 2.67 1.98 2.49
C SER A 25 2.97 1.28 3.82
N GLY A 26 2.82 1.96 4.96
CA GLY A 26 2.96 1.35 6.28
C GLY A 26 1.94 0.24 6.52
N LEU A 27 0.68 0.44 6.10
CA LEU A 27 -0.35 -0.59 6.19
C LEU A 27 -0.07 -1.79 5.28
N LEU A 28 0.47 -1.57 4.08
CA LEU A 28 0.89 -2.66 3.20
C LEU A 28 2.09 -3.43 3.77
N ALA A 29 3.07 -2.72 4.35
CA ALA A 29 4.20 -3.34 5.03
C ALA A 29 3.76 -4.19 6.22
N ALA A 30 2.81 -3.71 7.03
CA ALA A 30 2.22 -4.49 8.11
C ALA A 30 1.45 -5.72 7.61
N ASN A 31 0.72 -5.59 6.50
CA ASN A 31 0.03 -6.72 5.87
C ASN A 31 0.99 -7.81 5.39
N GLU A 32 2.17 -7.44 4.88
CA GLU A 32 3.22 -8.39 4.50
C GLU A 32 3.74 -9.17 5.72
N ILE A 33 3.91 -8.50 6.87
CA ILE A 33 4.24 -9.18 8.14
C ILE A 33 3.10 -10.12 8.53
N PHE A 34 1.85 -9.66 8.50
CA PHE A 34 0.69 -10.50 8.84
C PHE A 34 0.59 -11.73 7.95
N GLU A 35 0.82 -11.60 6.65
CA GLU A 35 0.80 -12.73 5.71
C GLU A 35 1.86 -13.79 6.05
N ARG A 36 3.08 -13.36 6.40
CA ARG A 36 4.16 -14.27 6.82
C ARG A 36 3.85 -15.00 8.12
N GLU A 37 3.18 -14.33 9.04
CA GLU A 37 2.78 -14.89 10.33
C GLU A 37 1.42 -15.65 10.29
N GLY A 38 0.80 -15.78 9.10
CA GLY A 38 -0.50 -16.46 8.95
C GLY A 38 -1.68 -15.71 9.57
N LEU A 39 -1.56 -14.39 9.77
CA LEU A 39 -2.56 -13.52 10.36
C LEU A 39 -3.45 -12.85 9.29
N GLN A 40 -4.63 -12.38 9.73
CA GLN A 40 -5.56 -11.69 8.84
C GLN A 40 -5.02 -10.33 8.40
N LYS A 41 -4.97 -10.11 7.07
CA LYS A 41 -4.63 -8.82 6.47
C LYS A 41 -5.76 -7.79 6.60
N ARG A 42 -5.38 -6.51 6.66
CA ARG A 42 -6.30 -5.38 6.53
C ARG A 42 -6.56 -5.09 5.05
N LYS A 43 -7.84 -4.94 4.67
CA LYS A 43 -8.20 -4.42 3.35
C LYS A 43 -7.88 -2.93 3.25
N LEU A 44 -7.10 -2.54 2.24
CA LEU A 44 -6.97 -1.15 1.82
C LEU A 44 -7.94 -0.92 0.65
N LEU A 45 -8.68 0.18 0.69
CA LEU A 45 -9.54 0.62 -0.38
C LEU A 45 -8.86 1.77 -1.10
N SER A 46 -8.88 1.75 -2.43
CA SER A 46 -8.40 2.85 -3.26
C SER A 46 -9.31 2.99 -4.48
N VAL A 47 -9.16 4.11 -5.18
CA VAL A 47 -9.83 4.35 -6.46
C VAL A 47 -9.12 3.58 -7.58
N ASN A 48 -9.80 3.42 -8.72
CA ASN A 48 -9.16 2.84 -9.90
C ASN A 48 -7.98 3.73 -10.33
N PRO A 49 -6.80 3.14 -10.64
CA PRO A 49 -5.64 3.92 -11.11
C PRO A 49 -5.89 4.64 -12.45
N GLU A 50 -6.83 4.13 -13.24
CA GLU A 50 -7.23 4.70 -14.53
C GLU A 50 -8.64 5.28 -14.44
N GLY A 51 -8.81 6.48 -14.99
CA GLY A 51 -10.11 7.12 -15.16
C GLY A 51 -10.90 6.58 -16.36
N ILE A 52 -12.14 7.04 -16.48
CA ILE A 52 -13.05 6.66 -17.58
C ILE A 52 -12.59 7.22 -18.92
N LEU A 53 -11.90 8.36 -18.91
CA LEU A 53 -11.33 8.97 -20.11
C LEU A 53 -9.96 8.34 -20.39
N LYS A 54 -9.97 7.38 -21.31
CA LYS A 54 -8.76 6.78 -21.90
C LYS A 54 -8.45 7.54 -23.19
N ILE A 55 -7.27 8.16 -23.27
CA ILE A 55 -6.72 8.76 -24.49
C ILE A 55 -5.95 7.68 -25.24
#